data_AF-A0A2D4PZJ1-F1
#
_entry.id   AF-A0A2D4PZJ1-F1
#
_cell.length_a   1.000
_cell.length_b   1.000
_cell.length_c   1.000
_cell.angle_alpha   90.00
_cell.angle_beta   90.00
_cell.angle_gamma   90.00
#
_symmetry.space_group_name_H-M   'P 1'
#
loop_
_entity.id
_entity.type
_entity.pdbx_description
1 polymer ?
#
loop_
_entity_poly.entity_id
_entity_poly.type
_entity_poly.pdbx_seq_one_letter_code
_entity_poly.pdbx_strand_id
1 'polypeptide(L)'
;KMNPRKFLHWIMNIANTSGSIEIQSISLKFASKLLVHLIQNWQEDLESETKQWLELVSYCSEDEQQTDLRLAAAEILVSITPFFLTDQKLPLGLSDTLFLWRCVVQLLQSEEQIVRDTAVGVIRLALSQENTFRKTGELDFHVVNAALALDLAFSLLCELLQLWGQTGAGVSVLLEWLLKEDDLKDLKCTIVMGNDYLFDKGQANFWAEKLTEVRQLSKHLLLLIPVTHVSSCEQRKLYQLARLASDQAQLVTQLLKELPPTPEFSQSVEFTKLAIQNERISLCLKILSLLEVGNGICES
;
A
#
# COMPACT_ATOMS: atom_id res chain seq x y z
N LYS A 1 18.60 -35.52 -2.25
CA LYS A 1 18.61 -34.33 -1.37
C LYS A 1 17.91 -33.19 -2.11
N MET A 2 16.89 -32.58 -1.51
CA MET A 2 16.18 -31.46 -2.14
C MET A 2 17.01 -30.17 -1.93
N ASN A 3 17.24 -29.41 -3.00
CA ASN A 3 17.85 -28.09 -2.89
C ASN A 3 16.84 -27.14 -2.19
N PRO A 4 17.27 -26.29 -1.24
CA PRO A 4 16.40 -25.36 -0.51
C PRO A 4 15.56 -24.41 -1.39
N ARG A 5 16.07 -23.97 -2.54
CA ARG A 5 15.30 -23.21 -3.55
C ARG A 5 14.14 -24.04 -4.14
N LYS A 6 14.42 -25.29 -4.52
CA LYS A 6 13.37 -26.23 -4.99
C LYS A 6 12.34 -26.52 -3.90
N PHE A 7 12.79 -26.57 -2.64
CA PHE A 7 11.89 -26.75 -1.51
C PHE A 7 10.98 -25.54 -1.30
N LEU A 8 11.53 -24.32 -1.34
CA LEU A 8 10.75 -23.09 -1.26
C LEU A 8 9.67 -23.05 -2.34
N HIS A 9 10.05 -23.29 -3.61
CA HIS A 9 9.08 -23.31 -4.71
C HIS A 9 7.99 -24.37 -4.52
N TRP A 10 8.34 -25.58 -4.05
CA TRP A 10 7.37 -26.62 -3.76
C TRP A 10 6.36 -26.21 -2.67
N ILE A 11 6.82 -25.57 -1.59
CA ILE A 11 5.95 -25.08 -0.51
C ILE A 11 5.04 -23.95 -1.02
N MET A 12 5.57 -23.00 -1.80
CA MET A 12 4.77 -21.92 -2.37
C MET A 12 3.70 -22.45 -3.32
N ASN A 13 4.00 -23.50 -4.10
CA ASN A 13 3.00 -24.15 -4.93
C ASN A 13 1.88 -24.79 -4.10
N ILE A 14 2.21 -25.43 -2.96
CA ILE A 14 1.18 -25.95 -2.04
C ILE A 14 0.32 -24.81 -1.49
N ALA A 15 0.96 -23.70 -1.09
CA ALA A 15 0.25 -22.52 -0.61
C ALA A 15 -0.72 -21.94 -1.65
N ASN A 16 -0.38 -22.03 -2.93
CA ASN A 16 -1.20 -21.53 -4.03
C ASN A 16 -2.33 -22.48 -4.44
N THR A 17 -2.07 -23.80 -4.50
CA THR A 17 -3.00 -24.76 -5.13
C THR A 17 -3.86 -25.55 -4.15
N SER A 18 -3.58 -25.48 -2.84
CA SER A 18 -4.35 -26.24 -1.84
C SER A 18 -5.81 -25.77 -1.80
N GLY A 19 -6.77 -26.70 -1.71
CA GLY A 19 -8.17 -26.38 -1.43
C GLY A 19 -8.47 -26.11 0.05
N SER A 20 -7.51 -26.32 0.94
CA SER A 20 -7.63 -26.08 2.39
C SER A 20 -6.89 -24.81 2.79
N ILE A 21 -7.62 -23.85 3.36
CA ILE A 21 -7.11 -22.58 3.89
C ILE A 21 -6.04 -22.79 4.97
N GLU A 22 -6.23 -23.80 5.83
CA GLU A 22 -5.24 -24.13 6.87
C GLU A 22 -3.90 -24.53 6.24
N ILE A 23 -3.95 -25.40 5.23
CA ILE A 23 -2.73 -25.83 4.51
C ILE A 23 -2.11 -24.64 3.77
N GLN A 24 -2.93 -23.78 3.14
CA GLN A 24 -2.42 -22.58 2.47
C GLN A 24 -1.68 -21.66 3.45
N SER A 25 -2.32 -21.33 4.57
CA SER A 25 -1.79 -20.47 5.63
C SER A 25 -0.49 -21.01 6.24
N ILE A 26 -0.46 -22.28 6.66
CA ILE A 26 0.72 -22.90 7.26
C ILE A 26 1.87 -22.96 6.24
N SER A 27 1.57 -23.33 4.99
CA SER A 27 2.57 -23.42 3.93
C SER A 27 3.17 -22.04 3.63
N LEU A 28 2.34 -21.00 3.51
CA LEU A 28 2.83 -19.65 3.22
C LEU A 28 3.64 -19.07 4.39
N LYS A 29 3.21 -19.28 5.65
CA LYS A 29 3.98 -18.91 6.85
C LYS A 29 5.35 -19.59 6.87
N PHE A 30 5.40 -20.87 6.52
CA PHE A 30 6.65 -21.61 6.46
C PHE A 30 7.54 -21.15 5.30
N ALA A 31 6.99 -20.94 4.10
CA ALA A 31 7.71 -20.38 2.95
C ALA A 31 8.32 -19.02 3.29
N SER A 32 7.59 -18.15 3.99
CA SER A 32 8.06 -16.82 4.41
C SER A 32 9.28 -16.91 5.33
N LYS A 33 9.24 -17.80 6.34
CA LYS A 33 10.38 -18.04 7.23
C LYS A 33 11.59 -18.61 6.49
N LEU A 34 11.35 -19.53 5.56
CA LEU A 34 12.41 -20.10 4.74
C LEU A 34 13.03 -19.04 3.81
N LEU A 35 12.23 -18.20 3.17
CA LEU A 35 12.71 -17.11 2.32
C LEU A 35 13.59 -16.13 3.11
N VAL A 36 13.16 -15.70 4.31
CA VAL A 36 13.98 -14.89 5.22
C VAL A 36 15.33 -15.58 5.46
N HIS A 37 15.30 -16.85 5.85
CA HIS A 37 16.53 -17.60 6.13
C HIS A 37 17.45 -17.68 4.90
N LEU A 38 16.89 -17.90 3.71
CA LEU A 38 17.65 -17.99 2.46
C LEU A 38 18.27 -16.65 2.08
N ILE A 39 17.51 -15.55 2.10
CA ILE A 39 18.02 -14.21 1.75
C ILE A 39 19.09 -13.74 2.74
N GLN A 40 18.95 -14.07 4.03
CA GLN A 40 19.93 -13.66 5.04
C GLN A 40 21.25 -14.45 4.98
N ASN A 41 21.19 -15.73 4.63
CA ASN A 41 22.33 -16.64 4.78
C ASN A 41 22.93 -17.11 3.45
N TRP A 42 22.25 -16.87 2.33
CA TRP A 42 22.64 -17.38 1.02
C TRP A 42 22.76 -16.24 0.01
N GLN A 43 23.85 -16.25 -0.76
CA GLN A 43 24.14 -15.22 -1.78
C GLN A 43 23.60 -15.57 -3.18
N GLU A 44 22.70 -16.55 -3.30
CA GLU A 44 22.08 -16.86 -4.58
C GLU A 44 20.94 -15.89 -4.89
N ASP A 45 20.79 -15.55 -6.18
CA ASP A 45 19.70 -14.74 -6.66
C ASP A 45 18.36 -15.50 -6.55
N LEU A 46 17.46 -14.93 -5.74
CA LEU A 46 16.12 -15.43 -5.43
C LEU A 46 15.03 -14.49 -5.95
N GLU A 47 15.32 -13.66 -6.96
CA GLU A 47 14.37 -12.70 -7.50
C GLU A 47 13.03 -13.36 -7.89
N SER A 48 13.07 -14.46 -8.64
CA SER A 48 11.85 -15.17 -9.07
C SER A 48 11.03 -15.70 -7.90
N GLU A 49 11.68 -16.28 -6.90
CA GLU A 49 11.04 -16.82 -5.70
C GLU A 49 10.46 -15.71 -4.83
N THR A 50 11.16 -14.57 -4.76
CA THR A 50 10.70 -13.38 -4.05
C THR A 50 9.45 -12.82 -4.73
N LYS A 51 9.42 -12.69 -6.06
CA LYS A 51 8.22 -12.25 -6.78
C LYS A 51 7.03 -13.17 -6.55
N GLN A 52 7.23 -14.49 -6.68
CA GLN A 52 6.16 -15.46 -6.42
C GLN A 52 5.64 -15.36 -4.97
N TRP A 53 6.52 -15.18 -4.00
CA TRP A 53 6.14 -15.02 -2.60
C TRP A 53 5.36 -13.71 -2.35
N LEU A 54 5.79 -12.60 -2.95
CA LEU A 54 5.10 -11.30 -2.86
C LEU A 54 3.67 -11.40 -3.39
N GLU A 55 3.48 -12.04 -4.54
CA GLU A 55 2.16 -12.26 -5.13
C GLU A 55 1.23 -13.05 -4.18
N LEU A 56 1.75 -14.10 -3.53
CA LEU A 56 0.97 -14.89 -2.57
C LEU A 56 0.61 -14.09 -1.31
N VAL A 57 1.55 -13.31 -0.77
CA VAL A 57 1.29 -12.45 0.39
C VAL A 57 0.27 -11.36 0.04
N SER A 58 0.38 -10.76 -1.14
CA SER A 58 -0.58 -9.77 -1.64
C SER A 58 -1.96 -10.38 -1.78
N TYR A 59 -2.06 -11.53 -2.45
CA TYR A 59 -3.33 -12.24 -2.62
C TYR A 59 -3.99 -12.49 -1.27
N CYS A 60 -3.27 -13.05 -0.29
CA CYS A 60 -3.81 -13.29 1.04
C CYS A 60 -4.18 -12.00 1.81
N SER A 61 -3.68 -10.84 1.41
CA SER A 61 -3.98 -9.55 2.04
C SER A 61 -5.22 -8.86 1.45
N GLU A 62 -5.77 -9.37 0.35
CA GLU A 62 -6.95 -8.82 -0.33
C GLU A 62 -8.20 -8.83 0.57
N ASP A 63 -9.11 -7.88 0.34
CA ASP A 63 -10.31 -7.71 1.17
C ASP A 63 -11.34 -8.82 0.93
N GLU A 64 -11.30 -9.42 -0.26
CA GLU A 64 -12.15 -10.54 -0.69
C GLU A 64 -11.74 -11.89 -0.10
N GLN A 65 -10.54 -11.98 0.48
CA GLN A 65 -10.06 -13.22 1.07
C GLN A 65 -10.70 -13.51 2.41
N GLN A 66 -10.68 -14.79 2.78
CA GLN A 66 -11.13 -15.23 4.08
C GLN A 66 -10.23 -14.69 5.20
N THR A 67 -10.86 -14.42 6.35
CA THR A 67 -10.22 -13.97 7.59
C THR A 67 -8.91 -14.68 7.91
N ASP A 68 -8.91 -16.02 7.82
CA ASP A 68 -7.75 -16.84 8.20
C ASP A 68 -6.54 -16.62 7.28
N LEU A 69 -6.76 -16.33 5.99
CA LEU A 69 -5.69 -15.99 5.05
C LEU A 69 -5.15 -14.59 5.31
N ARG A 70 -6.04 -13.64 5.61
CA ARG A 70 -5.65 -12.26 5.96
C ARG A 70 -4.89 -12.21 7.28
N LEU A 71 -5.30 -13.01 8.26
CA LEU A 71 -4.55 -13.23 9.50
C LEU A 71 -3.18 -13.85 9.22
N ALA A 72 -3.11 -14.82 8.32
CA ALA A 72 -1.83 -15.41 7.92
C ALA A 72 -0.89 -14.37 7.31
N ALA A 73 -1.38 -13.52 6.41
CA ALA A 73 -0.62 -12.43 5.82
C ALA A 73 -0.15 -11.43 6.89
N ALA A 74 -1.03 -11.02 7.81
CA ALA A 74 -0.68 -10.14 8.91
C ALA A 74 0.44 -10.73 9.79
N GLU A 75 0.31 -12.00 10.21
CA GLU A 75 1.34 -12.70 10.99
C GLU A 75 2.67 -12.82 10.24
N ILE A 76 2.61 -13.07 8.92
CA ILE A 76 3.80 -13.10 8.06
C ILE A 76 4.49 -11.75 8.09
N LEU A 77 3.77 -10.67 7.79
CA LEU A 77 4.29 -9.30 7.75
C LEU A 77 4.92 -8.89 9.08
N VAL A 78 4.29 -9.25 10.20
CA VAL A 78 4.86 -9.09 11.55
C VAL A 78 6.18 -9.86 11.66
N SER A 79 6.21 -11.14 11.30
CA SER A 79 7.40 -11.99 11.45
C SER A 79 8.59 -11.54 10.59
N ILE A 80 8.33 -10.95 9.42
CA ILE A 80 9.38 -10.47 8.50
C ILE A 80 9.79 -9.01 8.76
N THR A 81 9.06 -8.29 9.62
CA THR A 81 9.27 -6.85 9.86
C THR A 81 10.74 -6.46 10.09
N PRO A 82 11.49 -7.11 11.01
CA PRO A 82 12.90 -6.76 11.24
C PRO A 82 13.84 -7.10 10.09
N PHE A 83 13.41 -7.95 9.16
CA PHE A 83 14.27 -8.47 8.11
C PHE A 83 14.04 -7.78 6.77
N PHE A 84 12.79 -7.44 6.44
CA PHE A 84 12.42 -6.94 5.11
C PHE A 84 11.75 -5.56 5.12
N LEU A 85 11.01 -5.21 6.18
CA LEU A 85 10.23 -3.97 6.22
C LEU A 85 10.96 -2.78 6.83
N THR A 86 11.93 -3.06 7.73
CA THR A 86 12.64 -2.04 8.52
C THR A 86 14.17 -2.14 8.39
N ASP A 87 14.69 -3.15 7.69
CA ASP A 87 16.12 -3.34 7.51
C ASP A 87 16.71 -2.18 6.67
N GLN A 88 17.79 -1.56 7.17
CA GLN A 88 18.46 -0.44 6.51
C GLN A 88 19.06 -0.81 5.16
N LYS A 89 19.38 -2.10 4.94
CA LYS A 89 19.99 -2.59 3.70
C LYS A 89 18.99 -2.81 2.58
N LEU A 90 17.69 -2.79 2.87
CA LEU A 90 16.63 -3.09 1.91
C LEU A 90 16.93 -4.37 1.09
N PRO A 91 16.97 -5.55 1.73
CA PRO A 91 17.37 -6.78 1.05
C PRO A 91 16.46 -7.19 -0.13
N LEU A 92 15.20 -6.73 -0.14
CA LEU A 92 14.28 -6.92 -1.27
C LEU A 92 14.34 -5.78 -2.30
N GLY A 93 15.08 -4.70 -2.01
CA GLY A 93 15.01 -3.44 -2.71
C GLY A 93 13.76 -2.62 -2.35
N LEU A 94 13.78 -1.33 -2.70
CA LEU A 94 12.73 -0.38 -2.32
C LEU A 94 11.35 -0.78 -2.85
N SER A 95 11.26 -1.19 -4.11
CA SER A 95 9.96 -1.50 -4.76
C SER A 95 9.22 -2.62 -4.03
N ASP A 96 9.90 -3.73 -3.75
CA ASP A 96 9.29 -4.91 -3.13
C ASP A 96 9.03 -4.70 -1.65
N THR A 97 9.91 -3.97 -0.95
CA THR A 97 9.66 -3.54 0.43
C THR A 97 8.42 -2.64 0.50
N LEU A 98 8.27 -1.66 -0.39
CA LEU A 98 7.08 -0.81 -0.44
C LEU A 98 5.82 -1.60 -0.82
N PHE A 99 5.93 -2.58 -1.72
CA PHE A 99 4.81 -3.47 -2.05
C PHE A 99 4.29 -4.21 -0.81
N LEU A 100 5.16 -4.71 0.06
CA LEU A 100 4.74 -5.29 1.34
C LEU A 100 4.13 -4.26 2.30
N TRP A 101 4.66 -3.03 2.34
CA TRP A 101 4.04 -1.95 3.10
C TRP A 101 2.62 -1.62 2.62
N ARG A 102 2.34 -1.74 1.31
CA ARG A 102 0.98 -1.62 0.78
C ARG A 102 0.07 -2.72 1.34
N CYS A 103 0.56 -3.96 1.44
CA CYS A 103 -0.18 -5.06 2.08
C CYS A 103 -0.47 -4.76 3.57
N VAL A 104 0.51 -4.17 4.30
CA VAL A 104 0.30 -3.71 5.69
C VAL A 104 -0.81 -2.67 5.75
N VAL A 105 -0.74 -1.63 4.92
CA VAL A 105 -1.77 -0.55 4.85
C VAL A 105 -3.15 -1.11 4.55
N GLN A 106 -3.24 -2.12 3.69
CA GLN A 106 -4.50 -2.80 3.38
C GLN A 106 -5.06 -3.56 4.60
N LEU A 107 -4.23 -4.36 5.27
CA LEU A 107 -4.67 -5.13 6.43
C LEU A 107 -5.04 -4.26 7.64
N LEU A 108 -4.40 -3.10 7.81
CA LEU A 108 -4.76 -2.11 8.84
C LEU A 108 -6.13 -1.48 8.62
N GLN A 109 -6.67 -1.57 7.41
CA GLN A 109 -8.02 -1.12 7.05
C GLN A 109 -9.06 -2.23 7.09
N SER A 110 -8.67 -3.48 7.38
CA SER A 110 -9.61 -4.61 7.44
C SER A 110 -10.79 -4.30 8.33
N GLU A 111 -12.02 -4.64 7.95
CA GLU A 111 -13.20 -4.53 8.83
C GLU A 111 -13.07 -5.42 10.09
N GLU A 112 -12.29 -6.48 9.98
CA GLU A 112 -12.09 -7.49 11.00
C GLU A 112 -11.04 -7.04 12.01
N GLN A 113 -11.49 -6.80 13.24
CA GLN A 113 -10.62 -6.28 14.29
C GLN A 113 -9.40 -7.18 14.54
N ILE A 114 -9.56 -8.50 14.54
CA ILE A 114 -8.45 -9.44 14.77
C ILE A 114 -7.34 -9.30 13.72
N VAL A 115 -7.70 -9.04 12.45
CA VAL A 115 -6.74 -8.81 11.36
C VAL A 115 -6.00 -7.48 11.58
N ARG A 116 -6.74 -6.40 11.85
CA ARG A 116 -6.14 -5.08 12.13
C ARG A 116 -5.19 -5.12 13.32
N ASP A 117 -5.63 -5.69 14.44
CA ASP A 117 -4.86 -5.77 15.68
C ASP A 117 -3.57 -6.58 15.48
N THR A 118 -3.63 -7.63 14.66
CA THR A 118 -2.44 -8.40 14.27
C THR A 118 -1.50 -7.56 13.39
N ALA A 119 -2.02 -6.85 12.38
CA ALA A 119 -1.23 -6.02 11.48
C ALA A 119 -0.57 -4.81 12.20
N VAL A 120 -1.19 -4.26 13.25
CA VAL A 120 -0.57 -3.26 14.15
C VAL A 120 0.72 -3.78 14.79
N GLY A 121 0.87 -5.11 14.89
CA GLY A 121 2.12 -5.75 15.30
C GLY A 121 3.34 -5.34 14.47
N VAL A 122 3.18 -5.01 13.17
CA VAL A 122 4.24 -4.48 12.32
C VAL A 122 4.74 -3.15 12.83
N ILE A 123 3.80 -2.23 13.13
CA ILE A 123 4.11 -0.90 13.67
C ILE A 123 4.80 -1.03 15.03
N ARG A 124 4.26 -1.88 15.92
CA ARG A 124 4.83 -2.12 17.25
C ARG A 124 6.27 -2.65 17.16
N LEU A 125 6.50 -3.64 16.30
CA LEU A 125 7.85 -4.19 16.11
C LEU A 125 8.81 -3.17 15.51
N ALA A 126 8.37 -2.41 14.51
CA ALA A 126 9.18 -1.36 13.89
C ALA A 126 9.60 -0.28 14.90
N LEU A 127 8.66 0.18 15.74
CA LEU A 127 8.93 1.18 16.79
C LEU A 127 9.82 0.63 17.92
N SER A 128 9.74 -0.67 18.22
CA SER A 128 10.57 -1.29 19.26
C SER A 128 12.04 -1.47 18.87
N GLN A 129 12.39 -1.30 17.60
CA GLN A 129 13.77 -1.44 17.15
C GLN A 129 14.56 -0.17 17.46
N GLU A 130 15.64 -0.33 18.24
CA GLU A 130 16.51 0.75 18.77
C GLU A 130 17.07 1.69 17.70
N ASN A 131 17.16 1.23 16.45
CA ASN A 131 17.80 1.95 15.35
C ASN A 131 16.86 2.87 14.57
N THR A 132 15.57 2.87 14.87
CA THR A 132 14.58 3.36 13.89
C THR A 132 13.73 4.53 14.41
N PHE A 133 13.40 4.65 15.71
CA PHE A 133 12.45 5.67 16.19
C PHE A 133 12.78 6.26 17.56
N ARG A 134 12.85 7.60 17.68
CA ARG A 134 13.14 8.33 18.94
C ARG A 134 12.01 9.20 19.49
N LYS A 135 10.86 9.30 18.83
CA LYS A 135 9.87 10.37 19.14
C LYS A 135 8.47 9.93 19.55
N THR A 136 8.14 8.65 19.49
CA THR A 136 6.80 8.20 19.86
C THR A 136 6.92 7.42 21.16
N GLY A 137 6.65 8.10 22.28
CA GLY A 137 6.62 7.46 23.61
C GLY A 137 5.69 6.25 23.63
N GLU A 138 5.87 5.37 24.62
CA GLU A 138 5.12 4.12 24.83
C GLU A 138 3.63 4.29 24.50
N LEU A 139 3.26 4.01 23.24
CA LEU A 139 1.87 4.04 22.81
C LEU A 139 1.24 2.75 23.30
N ASP A 140 0.14 2.90 24.03
CA ASP A 140 -0.63 1.76 24.49
C ASP A 140 -1.49 1.25 23.32
N PHE A 141 -0.93 0.32 22.54
CA PHE A 141 -1.53 -0.21 21.30
C PHE A 141 -2.76 -1.13 21.54
N HIS A 142 -3.37 -1.11 22.72
CA HIS A 142 -4.40 -2.09 23.10
C HIS A 142 -5.69 -1.98 22.27
N VAL A 143 -6.02 -0.80 21.72
CA VAL A 143 -7.09 -0.65 20.72
C VAL A 143 -6.73 0.51 19.78
N VAL A 144 -6.37 0.23 18.53
CA VAL A 144 -6.06 1.23 17.51
C VAL A 144 -7.15 1.19 16.44
N ASN A 145 -7.87 2.30 16.24
CA ASN A 145 -8.81 2.40 15.12
C ASN A 145 -8.03 2.51 13.78
N ALA A 146 -8.67 2.16 12.66
CA ALA A 146 -8.02 2.13 11.35
C ALA A 146 -7.35 3.48 10.99
N ALA A 147 -7.98 4.61 11.30
CA ALA A 147 -7.44 5.94 11.00
C ALA A 147 -6.11 6.21 11.73
N LEU A 148 -6.03 5.88 13.03
CA LEU A 148 -4.81 6.02 13.82
C LEU A 148 -3.73 5.02 13.37
N ALA A 149 -4.12 3.78 13.05
CA ALA A 149 -3.19 2.78 12.53
C ALA A 149 -2.52 3.24 11.23
N LEU A 150 -3.32 3.80 10.31
CA LEU A 150 -2.82 4.38 9.06
C LEU A 150 -1.91 5.59 9.29
N ASP A 151 -2.30 6.50 10.21
CA ASP A 151 -1.46 7.66 10.54
C ASP A 151 -0.08 7.23 11.03
N LEU A 152 -0.03 6.23 11.92
CA LEU A 152 1.22 5.68 12.45
C LEU A 152 2.01 4.95 11.35
N ALA A 153 1.36 4.12 10.53
CA ALA A 153 2.03 3.38 9.46
C ALA A 153 2.66 4.31 8.42
N PHE A 154 1.95 5.36 7.99
CA PHE A 154 2.50 6.32 7.03
C PHE A 154 3.58 7.21 7.64
N SER A 155 3.45 7.63 8.91
CA SER A 155 4.53 8.34 9.62
C SER A 155 5.81 7.50 9.65
N LEU A 156 5.66 6.24 10.07
CA LEU A 156 6.72 5.24 10.15
C LEU A 156 7.39 5.02 8.79
N LEU A 157 6.58 4.86 7.73
CA LEU A 157 7.08 4.67 6.37
C LEU A 157 7.86 5.89 5.85
N CYS A 158 7.39 7.11 6.15
CA CYS A 158 8.09 8.35 5.78
C CYS A 158 9.44 8.49 6.48
N GLU A 159 9.53 8.09 7.75
CA GLU A 159 10.78 8.05 8.49
C GLU A 159 11.72 6.95 7.96
N LEU A 160 11.21 5.76 7.63
CA LEU A 160 11.98 4.70 6.98
C LEU A 160 12.56 5.14 5.63
N LEU A 161 11.77 5.82 4.79
CA LEU A 161 12.25 6.36 3.52
C LEU A 161 13.42 7.34 3.70
N GLN A 162 13.38 8.15 4.76
CA GLN A 162 14.49 9.04 5.12
C GLN A 162 15.71 8.25 5.61
N LEU A 163 15.51 7.25 6.48
CA LEU A 163 16.58 6.39 6.98
C LEU A 163 17.27 5.61 5.86
N TRP A 164 16.52 5.18 4.85
CA TRP A 164 17.05 4.49 3.67
C TRP A 164 17.71 5.46 2.66
N GLY A 165 17.54 6.78 2.83
CA GLY A 165 17.96 7.76 1.84
C GLY A 165 17.22 7.63 0.50
N GLN A 166 15.97 7.15 0.53
CA GLN A 166 15.15 6.82 -0.64
C GLN A 166 13.89 7.71 -0.74
N THR A 167 13.94 8.94 -0.20
CA THR A 167 12.76 9.81 -0.15
C THR A 167 12.20 10.15 -1.53
N GLY A 168 13.04 10.48 -2.52
CA GLY A 168 12.57 10.84 -3.88
C GLY A 168 11.86 9.68 -4.58
N ALA A 169 12.51 8.51 -4.63
CA ALA A 169 11.95 7.29 -5.19
C ALA A 169 10.70 6.82 -4.41
N GLY A 170 10.74 6.89 -3.08
CA GLY A 170 9.62 6.55 -2.21
C GLY A 170 8.40 7.44 -2.43
N VAL A 171 8.59 8.76 -2.48
CA VAL A 171 7.51 9.72 -2.78
C VAL A 171 6.86 9.41 -4.12
N SER A 172 7.65 9.04 -5.14
CA SER A 172 7.10 8.67 -6.45
C SER A 172 6.18 7.44 -6.37
N VAL A 173 6.58 6.41 -5.60
CA VAL A 173 5.75 5.21 -5.38
C VAL A 173 4.50 5.52 -4.56
N LEU A 174 4.63 6.34 -3.52
CA LEU A 174 3.49 6.76 -2.70
C LEU A 174 2.48 7.61 -3.48
N LEU A 175 2.93 8.40 -4.47
CA LEU A 175 2.05 9.12 -5.40
C LEU A 175 1.31 8.17 -6.35
N GLU A 176 1.94 7.07 -6.78
CA GLU A 176 1.26 6.00 -7.54
C GLU A 176 0.13 5.37 -6.70
N TRP A 177 0.39 5.14 -5.41
CA TRP A 177 -0.63 4.62 -4.49
C TRP A 177 -1.80 5.58 -4.31
N LEU A 178 -1.53 6.89 -4.32
CA LEU A 178 -2.56 7.91 -4.24
C LEU A 178 -3.44 7.94 -5.50
N LEU A 179 -2.85 7.73 -6.69
CA LEU A 179 -3.57 7.79 -7.97
C LEU A 179 -4.44 6.56 -8.26
N LYS A 180 -4.07 5.35 -7.76
CA LYS A 180 -4.79 4.06 -8.00
C LYS A 180 -5.42 3.95 -9.40
N GLU A 181 -4.57 3.90 -10.43
CA GLU A 181 -5.00 3.93 -11.84
C GLU A 181 -6.04 2.86 -12.23
N ASP A 182 -5.92 1.65 -11.67
CA ASP A 182 -6.80 0.53 -12.00
C ASP A 182 -8.27 0.80 -11.60
N ASP A 183 -8.49 1.43 -10.44
CA ASP A 183 -9.83 1.78 -9.95
C ASP A 183 -10.60 2.65 -10.96
N LEU A 184 -9.91 3.56 -11.65
CA LEU A 184 -10.54 4.48 -12.61
C LEU A 184 -10.90 3.80 -13.92
N LYS A 185 -10.08 2.84 -14.38
CA LYS A 185 -10.36 2.04 -15.59
C LYS A 185 -11.60 1.19 -15.40
N ASP A 186 -11.70 0.51 -14.26
CA ASP A 186 -12.85 -0.33 -13.92
C ASP A 186 -14.13 0.50 -13.75
N LEU A 187 -14.01 1.68 -13.14
CA LEU A 187 -15.12 2.63 -12.99
C LEU A 187 -15.62 3.13 -14.35
N LYS A 188 -14.72 3.48 -15.26
CA LYS A 188 -15.09 3.90 -16.62
C LYS A 188 -15.88 2.80 -17.33
N CYS A 189 -15.41 1.55 -17.28
CA CYS A 189 -16.13 0.41 -17.86
C CYS A 189 -17.52 0.25 -17.26
N THR A 190 -17.65 0.41 -15.93
CA THR A 190 -18.93 0.29 -15.22
C THR A 190 -19.93 1.36 -15.64
N ILE A 191 -19.50 2.62 -15.74
CA ILE A 191 -20.36 3.75 -16.14
C ILE A 191 -20.81 3.60 -17.59
N VAL A 192 -19.88 3.24 -18.50
CA VAL A 192 -20.18 3.11 -19.94
C VAL A 192 -21.11 1.92 -20.21
N MET A 193 -20.94 0.80 -19.51
CA MET A 193 -21.78 -0.39 -19.72
C MET A 193 -23.13 -0.33 -18.99
N GLY A 194 -23.36 0.69 -18.15
CA GLY A 194 -24.63 0.92 -17.46
C GLY A 194 -25.08 -0.28 -16.64
N ASN A 195 -24.42 -0.52 -15.49
CA ASN A 195 -24.81 -1.64 -14.63
C ASN A 195 -25.77 -1.21 -13.51
N ASP A 196 -26.80 -2.02 -13.32
CA ASP A 196 -27.95 -1.79 -12.44
C ASP A 196 -27.60 -2.27 -11.00
N TYR A 197 -26.58 -1.68 -10.38
CA TYR A 197 -26.20 -2.06 -9.01
C TYR A 197 -27.11 -1.37 -7.99
N LEU A 198 -27.94 -2.20 -7.36
CA LEU A 198 -28.77 -1.87 -6.21
C LEU A 198 -27.90 -1.30 -5.07
N PHE A 199 -28.26 -0.11 -4.59
CA PHE A 199 -27.58 0.59 -3.50
C PHE A 199 -27.55 -0.26 -2.23
N ASP A 200 -26.35 -0.64 -1.76
CA ASP A 200 -26.18 -1.35 -0.50
C ASP A 200 -25.77 -0.39 0.63
N LYS A 201 -26.44 -0.47 1.78
CA LYS A 201 -26.23 0.45 2.92
C LYS A 201 -24.82 0.39 3.51
N GLY A 202 -24.05 -0.67 3.23
CA GLY A 202 -22.63 -0.79 3.62
C GLY A 202 -21.69 0.18 2.90
N GLN A 203 -22.09 0.76 1.77
CA GLN A 203 -21.18 1.55 0.94
C GLN A 203 -20.74 2.88 1.56
N ALA A 204 -21.58 3.53 2.37
CA ALA A 204 -21.22 4.82 2.97
C ALA A 204 -19.99 4.74 3.91
N ASN A 205 -19.88 3.64 4.69
CA ASN A 205 -18.74 3.41 5.57
C ASN A 205 -17.48 3.11 4.75
N PHE A 206 -17.61 2.28 3.72
CA PHE A 206 -16.54 1.99 2.76
C PHE A 206 -15.96 3.27 2.12
N TRP A 207 -16.81 4.23 1.76
CA TRP A 207 -16.36 5.51 1.19
C TRP A 207 -15.58 6.38 2.18
N ALA A 208 -16.02 6.44 3.44
CA ALA A 208 -15.32 7.17 4.48
C ALA A 208 -13.93 6.57 4.77
N GLU A 209 -13.80 5.25 4.71
CA GLU A 209 -12.52 4.54 4.87
C GLU A 209 -11.56 4.83 3.72
N LYS A 210 -12.01 4.74 2.46
CA LYS A 210 -11.17 5.07 1.30
C LYS A 210 -10.66 6.51 1.34
N LEU A 211 -11.47 7.45 1.83
CA LEU A 211 -11.02 8.84 2.02
C LEU A 211 -10.06 8.99 3.19
N THR A 212 -10.18 8.17 4.23
CA THR A 212 -9.26 8.19 5.37
C THR A 212 -7.85 7.80 4.94
N GLU A 213 -7.69 6.72 4.16
CA GLU A 213 -6.40 6.32 3.58
C GLU A 213 -5.76 7.46 2.77
N VAL A 214 -6.53 8.05 1.86
CA VAL A 214 -6.09 9.14 0.97
C VAL A 214 -5.63 10.35 1.78
N ARG A 215 -6.37 10.72 2.83
CA ARG A 215 -6.05 11.86 3.69
C ARG A 215 -4.82 11.60 4.55
N GLN A 216 -4.66 10.41 5.11
CA GLN A 216 -3.45 10.09 5.88
C GLN A 216 -2.22 10.01 4.98
N LEU A 217 -2.31 9.36 3.82
CA LEU A 217 -1.20 9.29 2.88
C LEU A 217 -0.78 10.69 2.40
N SER A 218 -1.73 11.53 1.99
CA SER A 218 -1.44 12.90 1.53
C SER A 218 -0.88 13.79 2.65
N LYS A 219 -1.37 13.67 3.88
CA LYS A 219 -0.82 14.36 5.07
C LYS A 219 0.67 14.07 5.21
N HIS A 220 1.07 12.80 5.15
CA HIS A 220 2.45 12.40 5.36
C HIS A 220 3.36 12.67 4.16
N LEU A 221 2.83 12.55 2.94
CA LEU A 221 3.52 13.00 1.72
C LEU A 221 3.86 14.50 1.79
N LEU A 222 2.93 15.34 2.25
CA LEU A 222 3.17 16.78 2.42
C LEU A 222 4.29 17.06 3.44
N LEU A 223 4.41 16.23 4.49
CA LEU A 223 5.50 16.34 5.48
C LEU A 223 6.85 15.89 4.93
N LEU A 224 6.88 15.01 3.92
CA LEU A 224 8.11 14.58 3.26
C LEU A 224 8.68 15.64 2.31
N ILE A 225 7.85 16.55 1.75
CA ILE A 225 8.29 17.52 0.74
C ILE A 225 9.57 18.28 1.14
N PRO A 226 9.68 18.87 2.34
CA PRO A 226 10.84 19.69 2.71
C PRO A 226 12.17 18.92 2.78
N VAL A 227 12.10 17.60 2.99
CA VAL A 227 13.26 16.70 3.11
C VAL A 227 13.48 15.86 1.87
N THR A 228 12.62 16.02 0.85
CA THR A 228 12.72 15.26 -0.39
C THR A 228 13.65 15.95 -1.35
N HIS A 229 14.81 15.35 -1.58
CA HIS A 229 15.70 15.71 -2.68
C HIS A 229 15.39 14.87 -3.90
N VAL A 230 15.03 15.52 -5.01
CA VAL A 230 14.64 14.85 -6.26
C VAL A 230 15.85 14.82 -7.21
N SER A 231 16.29 13.62 -7.56
CA SER A 231 17.27 13.38 -8.62
C SER A 231 16.65 13.55 -10.01
N SER A 232 17.48 13.70 -11.04
CA SER A 232 17.02 13.83 -12.43
C SER A 232 16.21 12.62 -12.93
N CYS A 233 16.51 11.42 -12.43
CA CYS A 233 15.75 10.20 -12.75
C CYS A 233 14.35 10.26 -12.14
N GLU A 234 14.26 10.64 -10.87
CA GLU A 234 12.99 10.78 -10.15
C GLU A 234 12.14 11.90 -10.74
N GLN A 235 12.75 13.00 -11.18
CA GLN A 235 12.04 14.10 -11.82
C GLN A 235 11.31 13.66 -13.09
N ARG A 236 11.90 12.77 -13.89
CA ARG A 236 11.22 12.18 -15.05
C ARG A 236 10.00 11.36 -14.62
N LYS A 237 10.13 10.58 -13.54
CA LYS A 237 9.03 9.77 -13.00
C LYS A 237 7.90 10.66 -12.45
N LEU A 238 8.24 11.72 -11.72
CA LEU A 238 7.27 12.70 -11.24
C LEU A 238 6.54 13.42 -12.40
N TYR A 239 7.25 13.77 -13.47
CA TYR A 239 6.62 14.34 -14.67
C TYR A 239 5.63 13.36 -15.33
N GLN A 240 5.99 12.08 -15.42
CA GLN A 240 5.08 11.04 -15.92
C GLN A 240 3.83 10.93 -15.03
N LEU A 241 3.99 10.99 -13.70
CA LEU A 241 2.88 10.99 -12.76
C LEU A 241 2.00 12.23 -12.87
N ALA A 242 2.58 13.42 -13.07
CA ALA A 242 1.84 14.65 -13.29
C ALA A 242 0.99 14.61 -14.56
N ARG A 243 1.55 14.04 -15.64
CA ARG A 243 0.81 13.80 -16.87
C ARG A 243 -0.34 12.81 -16.65
N LEU A 244 -0.06 11.67 -16.02
CA LEU A 244 -1.07 10.66 -15.70
C LEU A 244 -2.21 11.25 -14.85
N ALA A 245 -1.87 11.98 -13.79
CA ALA A 245 -2.85 12.64 -12.92
C ALA A 245 -3.70 13.66 -13.69
N SER A 246 -3.08 14.42 -14.62
CA SER A 246 -3.79 15.38 -15.46
C SER A 246 -4.75 14.68 -16.44
N ASP A 247 -4.32 13.59 -17.07
CA ASP A 247 -5.15 12.80 -17.98
C ASP A 247 -6.33 12.16 -17.22
N GLN A 248 -6.09 11.65 -16.01
CA GLN A 248 -7.16 11.15 -15.13
C GLN A 248 -8.13 12.26 -14.70
N ALA A 249 -7.64 13.46 -14.37
CA ALA A 249 -8.49 14.61 -14.00
C ALA A 249 -9.45 14.98 -15.14
N GLN A 250 -8.95 14.99 -16.39
CA GLN A 250 -9.76 15.25 -17.57
C GLN A 250 -10.82 14.15 -17.76
N LEU A 251 -10.43 12.88 -17.61
CA LEU A 251 -11.36 11.76 -17.71
C LEU A 251 -12.45 11.81 -16.64
N VAL A 252 -12.10 12.05 -15.38
CA VAL A 252 -13.07 12.20 -14.28
C VAL A 252 -14.02 13.36 -14.55
N THR A 253 -13.50 14.49 -15.02
CA THR A 253 -14.33 15.65 -15.41
C THR A 253 -15.30 15.30 -16.54
N GLN A 254 -14.88 14.49 -17.51
CA GLN A 254 -15.76 14.02 -18.58
C GLN A 254 -16.84 13.08 -18.02
N LEU A 255 -16.47 12.07 -17.25
CA LEU A 255 -17.41 11.10 -16.68
C LEU A 255 -18.45 11.77 -15.77
N LEU A 256 -18.05 12.76 -14.98
CA LEU A 256 -18.97 13.55 -14.16
C LEU A 256 -20.02 14.32 -14.99
N LYS A 257 -19.68 14.73 -16.23
CA LYS A 257 -20.63 15.39 -17.15
C LYS A 257 -21.58 14.40 -17.83
N GLU A 258 -21.19 13.13 -17.94
CA GLU A 258 -22.01 12.06 -18.54
C GLU A 258 -23.06 11.52 -17.54
N LEU A 259 -22.91 11.81 -16.25
CA LEU A 259 -23.90 11.47 -15.23
C LEU A 259 -25.23 12.22 -15.43
N PRO A 260 -26.36 11.65 -14.98
CA PRO A 260 -27.66 12.31 -15.05
C PRO A 260 -27.66 13.65 -14.29
N PRO A 261 -28.52 14.61 -14.65
CA PRO A 261 -28.62 15.88 -13.94
C PRO A 261 -28.95 15.65 -12.46
N THR A 262 -28.30 16.40 -11.56
CA THR A 262 -28.37 16.26 -10.09
C THR A 262 -27.87 14.93 -9.49
N PRO A 263 -26.72 14.38 -9.92
CA PRO A 263 -26.23 13.08 -9.44
C PRO A 263 -25.76 13.13 -7.97
N GLU A 264 -25.39 14.32 -7.50
CA GLU A 264 -24.99 14.60 -6.12
C GLU A 264 -26.17 14.42 -5.15
N PHE A 265 -27.39 14.70 -5.64
CA PHE A 265 -28.63 14.61 -4.86
C PHE A 265 -29.23 13.19 -4.89
N SER A 266 -28.91 12.40 -5.92
CA SER A 266 -29.27 10.99 -5.99
C SER A 266 -28.26 10.06 -5.29
N GLN A 267 -27.14 10.59 -4.79
CA GLN A 267 -26.06 9.84 -4.12
C GLN A 267 -25.66 8.57 -4.87
N SER A 268 -25.55 8.67 -6.20
CA SER A 268 -25.20 7.50 -6.99
C SER A 268 -23.81 6.98 -6.58
N VAL A 269 -23.65 5.65 -6.64
CA VAL A 269 -22.39 4.98 -6.30
C VAL A 269 -21.27 5.46 -7.22
N GLU A 270 -21.59 5.67 -8.49
CA GLU A 270 -20.70 6.18 -9.54
C GLU A 270 -20.22 7.59 -9.21
N PHE A 271 -21.14 8.49 -8.81
CA PHE A 271 -20.77 9.84 -8.40
C PHE A 271 -19.81 9.81 -7.21
N THR A 272 -20.10 8.99 -6.19
CA THR A 272 -19.26 8.90 -5.00
C THR A 272 -17.86 8.36 -5.34
N LYS A 273 -17.77 7.33 -6.18
CA LYS A 273 -16.48 6.81 -6.69
C LYS A 273 -15.71 7.88 -7.46
N LEU A 274 -16.36 8.62 -8.36
CA LEU A 274 -15.73 9.70 -9.12
C LEU A 274 -15.28 10.85 -8.22
N ALA A 275 -16.06 11.21 -7.20
CA ALA A 275 -15.69 12.25 -6.23
C ALA A 275 -14.43 11.87 -5.44
N ILE A 276 -14.30 10.62 -5.01
CA ILE A 276 -13.10 10.12 -4.32
C ILE A 276 -11.89 10.13 -5.25
N GLN A 277 -12.06 9.69 -6.50
CA GLN A 277 -10.97 9.77 -7.49
C GLN A 277 -10.57 11.22 -7.75
N ASN A 278 -11.53 12.13 -7.81
CA ASN A 278 -11.25 13.55 -7.96
C ASN A 278 -10.44 14.12 -6.77
N GLU A 279 -10.77 13.72 -5.52
CA GLU A 279 -10.01 14.12 -4.32
C GLU A 279 -8.56 13.57 -4.38
N ARG A 280 -8.38 12.29 -4.74
CA ARG A 280 -7.07 11.65 -4.93
C ARG A 280 -6.21 12.39 -5.95
N ILE A 281 -6.76 12.61 -7.15
CA ILE A 281 -6.07 13.27 -8.26
C ILE A 281 -5.71 14.71 -7.88
N SER A 282 -6.63 15.44 -7.25
CA SER A 282 -6.41 16.82 -6.81
C SER A 282 -5.27 16.92 -5.78
N LEU A 283 -5.24 16.01 -4.80
CA LEU A 283 -4.16 15.94 -3.82
C LEU A 283 -2.82 15.55 -4.46
N CYS A 284 -2.83 14.61 -5.40
CA CYS A 284 -1.64 14.21 -6.15
C CYS A 284 -1.05 15.39 -6.94
N LEU A 285 -1.86 16.09 -7.73
CA LEU A 285 -1.44 17.27 -8.50
C LEU A 285 -0.92 18.39 -7.59
N LYS A 286 -1.57 18.62 -6.43
CA LYS A 286 -1.10 19.57 -5.44
C LYS A 286 0.30 19.22 -4.92
N ILE A 287 0.52 17.97 -4.53
CA ILE A 287 1.82 17.52 -4.02
C ILE A 287 2.90 17.63 -5.11
N LEU A 288 2.60 17.19 -6.33
CA LEU A 288 3.51 17.29 -7.47
C LEU A 288 3.92 18.75 -7.76
N SER A 289 2.98 19.68 -7.78
CA SER A 289 3.30 21.11 -7.97
C SER A 289 4.19 21.68 -6.86
N LEU A 290 4.02 21.23 -5.62
CA LEU A 290 4.87 21.67 -4.51
C LEU A 290 6.28 21.09 -4.60
N LEU A 291 6.43 19.85 -5.08
CA LEU A 291 7.74 19.23 -5.34
C LEU A 291 8.48 19.95 -6.49
N GLU A 292 7.77 20.40 -7.52
CA GLU A 292 8.35 21.20 -8.62
C GLU A 292 8.82 22.58 -8.12
N VAL A 293 8.02 23.27 -7.31
CA VAL A 293 8.38 24.58 -6.75
C VAL A 293 9.56 24.47 -5.78
N GLY A 294 9.62 23.41 -4.98
CA GLY A 294 10.75 23.16 -4.06
C GLY A 294 12.09 22.96 -4.77
N ASN A 295 12.08 22.37 -5.97
CA ASN A 295 13.29 22.17 -6.77
C ASN A 295 13.81 23.47 -7.39
N GLY A 296 12.94 24.43 -7.72
CA GLY A 296 13.34 25.72 -8.29
C GLY A 296 14.03 26.68 -7.31
N ILE A 297 13.93 26.44 -6.00
CA ILE A 297 14.54 27.30 -4.96
C ILE A 297 16.00 26.91 -4.69
N CYS A 298 16.43 25.71 -5.08
CA CYS A 298 17.82 25.24 -4.91
C CYS A 298 18.76 25.62 -6.07
N GLU A 299 18.26 26.26 -7.14
CA GLU A 299 19.06 26.70 -8.30
C GLU A 299 19.29 28.23 -8.35
N SER A 300 19.06 28.96 -7.25
CA SER A 300 19.29 30.42 -7.17
C SER A 300 20.28 30.83 -6.09
#